data_AF-A0AA47MGL8-F1
#
_entry.id   AF-A0AA47MGL8-F1
#
_cell.length_a   1.000
_cell.length_b   1.000
_cell.length_c   1.000
_cell.angle_alpha   90.00
_cell.angle_beta   90.00
_cell.angle_gamma   90.00
#
_symmetry.space_group_name_H-M   'P 1'
#
loop_
_entity.id
_entity.type
_entity.pdbx_description
1 polymer ?
#
loop_
_entity_poly.entity_id
_entity_poly.type
_entity_poly.pdbx_seq_one_letter_code
_entity_poly.pdbx_strand_id
1 'polypeptide(L)'
;MLDNDYMDTSVQKGGVPGVPGCLEHTRVLSKIIEDAKRNHGNLAVLWLDLTNAYGMIPHNLVETTLKTYHVPERFQKCFQCYFDRHLTGAHQGIHGQPHHHSQIST
;
A
#
# COMPACT_ATOMS: atom_id res chain seq x y z
N MET A 1 -7.89 -15.28 3.69
CA MET A 1 -6.64 -14.86 2.99
C MET A 1 -5.40 -15.49 3.62
N LEU A 2 -5.48 -15.99 4.86
CA LEU A 2 -4.39 -16.78 5.45
C LEU A 2 -4.53 -18.28 5.15
N ASP A 3 -5.77 -18.77 4.95
CA ASP A 3 -6.05 -20.20 4.73
C ASP A 3 -5.74 -20.71 3.32
N ASN A 4 -5.19 -19.87 2.44
CA ASN A 4 -4.92 -20.20 1.03
C ASN A 4 -3.42 -20.30 0.72
N ASP A 5 -2.56 -20.33 1.76
CA ASP A 5 -1.11 -20.51 1.70
C ASP A 5 -0.34 -19.51 0.84
N TYR A 6 -0.97 -18.41 0.40
CA TYR A 6 -0.29 -17.37 -0.39
C TYR A 6 0.51 -16.36 0.45
N MET A 7 0.35 -16.36 1.78
CA MET A 7 1.08 -15.47 2.68
C MET A 7 1.84 -16.27 3.74
N ASP A 8 3.17 -16.21 3.68
CA ASP A 8 4.03 -16.75 4.72
C ASP A 8 4.09 -15.79 5.92
N THR A 9 3.37 -16.13 6.98
CA THR A 9 3.29 -15.33 8.22
C THR A 9 4.56 -15.39 9.07
N SER A 10 5.53 -16.27 8.74
CA SER A 10 6.84 -16.25 9.39
C SER A 10 7.64 -15.00 8.96
N VAL A 11 7.41 -14.51 7.74
CA VAL A 11 8.07 -13.34 7.16
C VAL A 11 7.14 -12.12 7.15
N GLN A 12 5.94 -12.22 6.56
CA GLN A 12 4.98 -11.13 6.44
C GLN A 12 4.13 -11.03 7.72
N LYS A 13 4.46 -10.06 8.57
CA LYS A 13 3.75 -9.83 9.83
C LYS A 13 2.86 -8.59 9.81
N GLY A 14 3.04 -7.71 8.82
CA GLY A 14 2.22 -6.51 8.64
C GLY A 14 0.82 -6.85 8.16
N GLY A 15 -0.20 -6.27 8.77
CA GLY A 15 -1.60 -6.48 8.37
C GLY A 15 -2.17 -7.87 8.69
N VAL A 16 -1.44 -8.70 9.44
CA VAL A 16 -1.89 -10.03 9.87
C VAL A 16 -2.49 -9.95 11.29
N PRO A 17 -3.78 -10.24 11.49
CA PRO A 17 -4.40 -10.20 12.81
C PRO A 17 -3.73 -11.16 13.79
N GLY A 18 -3.57 -10.73 15.05
CA GLY A 18 -3.03 -11.57 16.11
C GLY A 18 -1.51 -11.78 16.08
N VAL A 19 -0.78 -11.21 15.12
CA VAL A 19 0.69 -11.32 15.02
C VAL A 19 1.35 -10.06 15.59
N PRO A 20 2.22 -10.16 16.63
CA PRO A 20 2.91 -9.01 17.22
C PRO A 20 4.12 -8.56 16.37
N GLY A 21 3.93 -8.29 15.08
CA GLY A 21 5.00 -8.13 14.10
C GLY A 21 6.07 -7.09 14.48
N CYS A 22 5.67 -5.84 14.72
CA CYS A 22 6.62 -4.77 15.02
C CYS A 22 7.39 -5.00 16.34
N LEU A 23 6.69 -5.52 17.35
CA LEU A 23 7.27 -5.74 18.67
C LEU A 23 8.28 -6.88 18.64
N GLU A 24 7.94 -7.98 17.97
CA GLU A 24 8.81 -9.13 17.81
C GLU A 24 10.06 -8.76 16.99
N HIS A 25 9.91 -8.13 15.83
CA HIS A 25 11.05 -7.75 14.99
C HIS A 25 11.98 -6.75 15.66
N THR A 26 11.44 -5.75 16.37
CA THR A 26 12.27 -4.80 17.12
C THR A 26 13.08 -5.51 18.19
N ARG A 27 12.44 -6.40 18.96
CA ARG A 27 13.12 -7.17 20.03
C ARG A 27 14.19 -8.10 19.47
N VAL A 28 13.87 -8.84 18.41
CA VAL A 28 14.81 -9.76 17.75
C VAL A 28 16.01 -8.99 17.23
N LEU A 29 15.80 -7.87 16.54
CA LEU A 29 16.89 -7.04 16.05
C LEU A 29 17.74 -6.50 17.19
N SER A 30 17.14 -5.93 18.24
CA SER A 30 17.90 -5.43 19.40
C SER A 30 18.79 -6.52 19.98
N LYS A 31 18.27 -7.75 20.09
CA LYS A 31 19.05 -8.88 20.59
C LYS A 31 20.22 -9.26 19.68
N ILE A 32 20.02 -9.27 18.36
CA ILE A 32 21.08 -9.52 17.37
C ILE A 32 22.17 -8.45 17.46
N ILE A 33 21.79 -7.17 17.57
CA ILE A 33 22.73 -6.05 17.73
C ILE A 33 23.53 -6.19 19.02
N GLU A 34 22.86 -6.48 20.15
CA GLU A 34 23.54 -6.71 21.42
C GLU A 34 24.52 -7.87 21.35
N ASP A 35 24.15 -8.95 20.66
CA ASP A 35 24.98 -10.15 20.57
C ASP A 35 26.23 -9.90 19.73
N ALA A 36 26.09 -9.25 18.58
CA ALA A 36 27.21 -8.80 17.78
C ALA A 36 28.16 -7.90 18.59
N LYS A 37 27.62 -6.98 19.40
CA LYS A 37 28.43 -6.13 20.30
C LYS A 37 29.17 -6.92 21.37
N ARG A 38 28.49 -7.84 22.06
CA ARG A 38 29.08 -8.66 23.13
C ARG A 38 30.17 -9.59 22.61
N ASN A 39 29.98 -10.16 21.44
CA ASN A 39 30.87 -11.17 20.87
C ASN A 39 31.91 -10.59 19.90
N HIS A 40 31.99 -9.25 19.79
CA HIS A 40 32.85 -8.55 18.81
C HIS A 40 32.65 -9.06 17.38
N GLY A 41 31.41 -9.43 17.03
CA GLY A 41 31.02 -9.91 15.72
C GLY A 41 30.67 -8.77 14.76
N ASN A 42 30.84 -9.01 13.46
CA ASN A 42 30.42 -8.07 12.43
C ASN A 42 28.92 -8.22 12.14
N LEU A 43 28.19 -7.10 12.09
CA LEU A 43 26.78 -7.05 11.75
C LEU A 43 26.50 -5.86 10.83
N ALA A 44 25.81 -6.10 9.73
CA ALA A 44 25.25 -5.07 8.86
C ALA A 44 23.72 -5.16 8.88
N VAL A 45 23.05 -4.02 9.04
CA VAL A 45 21.58 -3.93 9.05
C VAL A 45 21.17 -2.93 7.98
N LEU A 46 20.20 -3.31 7.15
CA LEU A 46 19.65 -2.46 6.09
C LEU A 46 18.19 -2.13 6.40
N TRP A 47 17.86 -0.84 6.36
CA TRP A 47 16.49 -0.37 6.39
C TRP A 47 15.99 -0.06 4.99
N LEU A 48 14.95 -0.79 4.57
CA LEU A 48 14.29 -0.64 3.29
C LEU A 48 12.91 -0.03 3.53
N ASP A 49 12.61 1.02 2.80
CA ASP A 49 11.29 1.65 2.76
C ASP A 49 10.94 2.00 1.30
N LEU A 50 9.64 2.00 1.00
CA LEU A 50 9.15 2.32 -0.34
C LEU A 50 8.60 3.74 -0.37
N THR A 51 9.22 4.60 -1.17
CA THR A 51 8.68 5.94 -1.47
C THR A 51 7.26 5.81 -2.02
N ASN A 52 6.31 6.55 -1.44
CA ASN A 52 4.91 6.58 -1.89
C ASN A 52 4.31 5.17 -2.13
N ALA A 53 4.47 4.28 -1.15
CA ALA A 53 4.12 2.87 -1.26
C ALA A 53 2.71 2.59 -1.81
N TYR A 54 1.72 3.43 -1.50
CA TYR A 54 0.36 3.27 -2.04
C TYR A 54 0.16 3.98 -3.38
N GLY A 55 0.66 5.20 -3.54
CA GLY A 55 0.43 5.99 -4.75
C GLY A 55 1.28 5.57 -5.95
N MET A 56 2.33 4.78 -5.76
CA MET A 56 3.16 4.24 -6.85
C MET A 56 2.66 2.90 -7.40
N ILE A 57 1.67 2.25 -6.77
CA ILE A 57 1.19 0.94 -7.23
C ILE A 57 0.37 1.12 -8.51
N PRO A 58 0.76 0.50 -9.65
CA PRO A 58 -0.03 0.54 -10.87
C PRO A 58 -1.39 -0.15 -10.69
N HIS A 59 -2.48 0.46 -11.15
CA HIS A 59 -3.83 -0.11 -10.97
C HIS A 59 -3.98 -1.50 -11.62
N ASN A 60 -3.35 -1.71 -12.78
CA ASN A 60 -3.31 -3.03 -13.43
C ASN A 60 -2.61 -4.10 -12.59
N LEU A 61 -1.63 -3.73 -11.76
CA LEU A 61 -0.98 -4.65 -10.83
C LEU A 61 -1.94 -5.06 -9.71
N VAL A 62 -2.75 -4.13 -9.19
CA VAL A 62 -3.79 -4.44 -8.20
C VAL A 62 -4.79 -5.43 -8.78
N GLU A 63 -5.31 -5.17 -9.98
CA GLU A 63 -6.25 -6.08 -10.65
C GLU A 63 -5.67 -7.48 -10.88
N THR A 64 -4.43 -7.54 -11.36
CA THR A 64 -3.73 -8.81 -11.58
C THR A 64 -3.56 -9.56 -10.26
N THR A 65 -3.18 -8.86 -9.19
CA THR A 65 -3.00 -9.45 -7.86
C THR A 65 -4.33 -10.01 -7.33
N LEU A 66 -5.43 -9.27 -7.43
CA LEU A 66 -6.73 -9.76 -6.96
C LEU A 66 -7.16 -11.06 -7.66
N LYS A 67 -6.86 -11.19 -8.97
CA LYS A 67 -7.09 -12.42 -9.74
C LYS A 67 -6.19 -13.56 -9.27
N THR A 68 -4.88 -13.31 -9.15
CA THR A 68 -3.88 -14.31 -8.72
C THR A 68 -4.21 -14.90 -7.34
N TYR A 69 -4.70 -14.08 -6.42
CA TYR A 69 -5.06 -14.50 -5.06
C TYR A 69 -6.50 -15.04 -4.95
N HIS A 70 -7.17 -15.27 -6.08
CA HIS A 70 -8.53 -15.83 -6.16
C HIS A 70 -9.56 -15.06 -5.33
N VAL A 71 -9.42 -13.73 -5.27
CA VAL A 71 -10.39 -12.87 -4.57
C VAL A 71 -11.73 -12.94 -5.30
N PRO A 72 -12.89 -13.06 -4.62
CA PRO A 72 -14.18 -13.18 -5.29
C PRO A 72 -14.46 -12.03 -6.27
N GLU A 73 -15.00 -12.35 -7.44
CA GLU A 73 -15.19 -11.41 -8.57
C GLU A 73 -15.95 -10.13 -8.18
N ARG A 74 -16.92 -10.24 -7.26
CA ARG A 74 -17.67 -9.07 -6.74
C ARG A 74 -16.76 -8.00 -6.13
N PHE A 75 -15.68 -8.41 -5.46
CA PHE A 75 -14.72 -7.49 -4.85
C PHE A 75 -13.76 -6.93 -5.89
N GLN A 76 -13.35 -7.74 -6.87
CA GLN A 76 -12.54 -7.27 -8.00
C GLN A 76 -13.26 -6.14 -8.76
N LYS A 77 -14.55 -6.35 -9.07
CA LYS A 77 -15.40 -5.35 -9.73
C LYS A 77 -15.56 -4.08 -8.88
N CYS A 78 -15.71 -4.21 -7.56
CA CYS A 78 -15.77 -3.07 -6.65
C CYS A 78 -14.50 -2.21 -6.74
N PHE A 79 -13.32 -2.84 -6.74
CA PHE A 79 -12.04 -2.13 -6.91
C PHE A 79 -11.93 -1.43 -8.26
N GLN A 80 -12.31 -2.10 -9.35
CA GLN A 80 -12.32 -1.51 -10.69
C GLN A 80 -13.23 -0.27 -10.74
N CYS A 81 -14.48 -0.39 -10.28
CA CYS A 81 -15.41 0.74 -10.22
C CYS A 81 -14.90 1.91 -9.36
N TYR A 82 -14.20 1.62 -8.27
CA TYR A 82 -13.62 2.65 -7.40
C TYR A 82 -12.53 3.45 -8.13
N PHE A 83 -11.58 2.75 -8.75
CA PHE A 83 -10.47 3.39 -9.46
C PHE A 83 -10.95 4.09 -10.75
N ASP A 84 -11.88 3.51 -11.50
CA ASP A 84 -12.45 4.11 -12.70
C ASP A 84 -13.16 5.45 -12.40
N ARG A 85 -13.90 5.53 -11.30
CA ARG A 85 -14.58 6.76 -10.87
C ARG A 85 -13.62 7.87 -10.48
N HIS A 86 -12.47 7.52 -9.90
CA HIS A 86 -11.46 8.51 -9.50
C HIS A 86 -10.60 8.99 -10.67
N LEU A 87 -10.40 8.13 -11.69
CA LEU A 87 -9.73 8.53 -12.93
C LEU A 87 -10.64 9.38 -13.84
N THR A 88 -11.95 9.10 -13.88
CA THR A 88 -12.91 9.87 -14.70
C THR A 88 -13.31 11.22 -14.08
N GLY A 89 -13.33 11.34 -12.75
CA GLY A 89 -13.57 12.63 -12.07
C GLY A 89 -12.43 13.65 -12.26
N ALA A 90 -11.20 13.20 -12.52
CA ALA A 90 -10.06 14.08 -12.78
C ALA A 90 -10.11 14.72 -14.18
N HIS A 91 -10.84 14.13 -15.13
CA HIS A 91 -10.98 14.65 -16.50
C HIS A 91 -12.11 15.69 -16.66
N GLN A 92 -12.99 15.87 -15.65
CA GLN A 92 -14.09 16.83 -15.70
C GLN A 92 -13.77 18.21 -15.08
N GLY A 93 -12.55 18.42 -14.59
CA GLY A 93 -12.10 19.71 -14.02
C GLY A 93 -11.64 20.76 -15.04
N ILE A 94 -11.63 20.45 -16.34
CA ILE A 94 -11.10 21.34 -17.40
C ILE A 94 -12.14 21.57 -18.50
N HIS A 95 -13.37 21.95 -18.13
CA HIS A 95 -14.32 22.49 -19.11
C HIS A 95 -15.16 23.63 -18.53
N GLY A 96 -14.66 24.85 -18.73
CA GLY A 96 -15.40 26.11 -18.92
C GLY A 96 -16.42 26.54 -17.86
N GLN A 97 -16.05 27.50 -17.01
CA GLN A 97 -17.01 28.48 -16.49
C GLN A 97 -17.10 29.65 -17.48
N PRO A 98 -18.31 30.04 -17.96
CA PRO A 98 -18.47 31.26 -18.75
C PRO A 98 -18.43 32.49 -17.82
N HIS A 99 -17.55 33.43 -18.15
CA HIS A 99 -17.43 34.72 -17.48
C HIS A 99 -18.74 35.52 -17.61
N HIS A 100 -19.43 35.74 -16.49
CA HIS A 100 -20.55 36.66 -16.42
C HIS A 100 -20.01 38.10 -16.46
N HIS A 101 -20.25 38.81 -17.57
CA HIS A 101 -20.02 40.25 -17.67
C HIS A 101 -21.00 41.00 -16.76
N SER A 102 -20.48 41.61 -15.69
CA SER A 102 -21.21 42.62 -14.94
C SER A 102 -21.20 43.91 -15.75
N GLN A 103 -22.38 44.34 -16.22
CA GLN A 103 -22.55 45.67 -16.80
C GLN A 103 -22.54 46.71 -15.66
N ILE A 104 -21.59 47.65 -15.75
CA ILE A 104 -21.62 48.89 -14.99
C ILE A 104 -22.53 49.84 -15.79
N SER A 105 -23.65 50.25 -15.19
CA SER A 105 -24.49 51.33 -15.70
C SER A 105 -24.13 52.63 -14.97
N THR A 106 -24.18 53.71 -15.75
CA THR A 106 -23.74 55.09 -15.52
C THR A 106 -24.22 55.74 -14.22
#